data_AF-A0A2N2LEQ7-F1
#
_entry.id   AF-A0A2N2LEQ7-F1
#
_cell.length_a   1.000
_cell.length_b   1.000
_cell.length_c   1.000
_cell.angle_alpha   90.00
_cell.angle_beta   90.00
_cell.angle_gamma   90.00
#
_symmetry.space_group_name_H-M   'P 1'
#
loop_
_entity.id
_entity.type
_entity.pdbx_description
1 polymer ?
#
loop_
_entity_poly.entity_id
_entity_poly.type
_entity_poly.pdbx_seq_one_letter_code
_entity_poly.pdbx_strand_id
1 'polypeptide(L)'
;PFRWVCLSRADADLHKTDQAAMALIDPNRNAQDRDNHYWIETAEENKLVVGTKARILYADEEGRIRIALKFNDMVRNNEIGPVMLGRDHHDVSGTDSPFRETSNIYDGSNVMADMATHCFAGNVARGMTMVVLSNGGGVGIGRSINGGNGIVLDGTAMLDEVIRSGLSWDVMGGVARRNWARNEHAVQTSIEWNHTHRNEGQITIPYPTDDTFITGLVEQEF
;
A
#
# COMPACT_ATOMS: atom_id res chain seq x y z
N PRO A 1 2.26 -4.59 -1.29
CA PRO A 1 1.74 -5.98 -1.40
C PRO A 1 0.21 -6.03 -1.22
N PHE A 2 -0.56 -5.95 -2.31
CA PHE A 2 -2.01 -6.06 -2.28
C PHE A 2 -2.43 -7.53 -2.38
N ARG A 3 -3.17 -8.05 -1.41
CA ARG A 3 -3.63 -9.46 -1.39
C ARG A 3 -5.12 -9.53 -1.13
N TRP A 4 -5.72 -10.64 -1.56
CA TRP A 4 -7.10 -10.95 -1.25
C TRP A 4 -7.30 -12.44 -1.04
N VAL A 5 -8.38 -12.77 -0.33
CA VAL A 5 -8.84 -14.14 -0.08
C VAL A 5 -10.32 -14.23 -0.44
N CYS A 6 -10.69 -15.16 -1.31
CA CYS A 6 -12.09 -15.46 -1.61
C CYS A 6 -12.69 -16.30 -0.47
N LEU A 7 -13.61 -15.74 0.31
CA LEU A 7 -14.18 -16.38 1.50
C LEU A 7 -15.15 -17.52 1.14
N SER A 8 -15.64 -17.55 -0.10
CA SER A 8 -16.38 -18.69 -0.67
C SER A 8 -15.55 -19.97 -0.78
N ARG A 9 -14.21 -19.85 -0.79
CA ARG A 9 -13.24 -20.93 -1.05
C ARG A 9 -13.38 -21.58 -2.44
N ALA A 10 -14.12 -20.96 -3.36
CA ALA A 10 -14.30 -21.46 -4.71
C ALA A 10 -13.12 -21.06 -5.62
N ASP A 11 -12.60 -22.01 -6.40
CA ASP A 11 -11.60 -21.72 -7.44
C ASP A 11 -12.16 -20.74 -8.49
N ALA A 12 -13.44 -20.86 -8.81
CA ALA A 12 -14.11 -19.96 -9.76
C ALA A 12 -14.06 -18.48 -9.33
N ASP A 13 -14.14 -18.20 -8.02
CA ASP A 13 -14.06 -16.82 -7.52
C ASP A 13 -12.62 -16.30 -7.60
N LEU A 14 -11.63 -17.16 -7.36
CA LEU A 14 -10.23 -16.78 -7.55
C LEU A 14 -9.92 -16.47 -9.01
N HIS A 15 -10.42 -17.28 -9.95
CA HIS A 15 -10.21 -17.04 -11.39
C HIS A 15 -10.89 -15.73 -11.83
N LYS A 16 -12.11 -15.47 -11.37
CA LYS A 16 -12.81 -14.21 -11.68
C LYS A 16 -12.10 -12.99 -11.10
N THR A 17 -11.58 -13.09 -9.87
CA THR A 17 -10.82 -12.00 -9.24
C THR A 17 -9.46 -11.78 -9.92
N ASP A 18 -8.76 -12.85 -10.33
CA ASP A 18 -7.53 -12.75 -11.13
C ASP A 18 -7.79 -12.02 -12.46
N GLN A 19 -8.84 -12.41 -13.19
CA GLN A 19 -9.24 -11.76 -14.46
C GLN A 19 -9.62 -10.29 -14.26
N ALA A 20 -10.40 -9.98 -13.23
CA ALA A 20 -10.81 -8.61 -12.94
C ALA A 20 -9.63 -7.72 -12.51
N ALA A 21 -8.69 -8.25 -11.72
CA ALA A 21 -7.48 -7.52 -11.36
C ALA A 21 -6.58 -7.29 -12.58
N MET A 22 -6.34 -8.32 -13.39
CA MET A 22 -5.54 -8.23 -14.62
C MET A 22 -6.09 -7.17 -15.58
N ALA A 23 -7.41 -7.15 -15.81
CA ALA A 23 -8.06 -6.19 -16.71
C ALA A 23 -7.93 -4.72 -16.27
N LEU A 24 -7.63 -4.46 -14.99
CA LEU A 24 -7.48 -3.10 -14.45
C LEU A 24 -6.02 -2.62 -14.41
N ILE A 25 -5.05 -3.51 -14.59
CA ILE A 25 -3.63 -3.18 -14.60
C ILE A 25 -3.25 -2.87 -16.06
N ASP A 26 -2.76 -1.65 -16.32
CA ASP A 26 -2.26 -1.28 -17.65
C ASP A 26 -0.76 -1.64 -17.74
N PRO A 27 -0.36 -2.68 -18.48
CA PRO A 27 1.03 -3.09 -18.59
C PRO A 27 1.91 -2.07 -19.34
N ASN A 28 1.34 -1.04 -19.96
CA ASN A 28 2.09 0.00 -20.67
C ASN A 28 2.31 1.26 -19.83
N ARG A 29 1.67 1.38 -18.66
CA ARG A 29 1.76 2.59 -17.80
C ARG A 29 3.16 2.77 -17.22
N ASN A 30 3.73 1.72 -16.63
CA ASN A 30 5.10 1.69 -16.10
C ASN A 30 5.60 0.24 -15.91
N ALA A 31 6.88 0.10 -15.54
CA ALA A 31 7.50 -1.21 -15.34
C ALA A 31 6.85 -2.05 -14.23
N GLN A 32 6.41 -1.42 -13.13
CA GLN A 32 5.78 -2.15 -12.02
C GLN A 32 4.44 -2.75 -12.44
N ASP A 33 3.62 -2.02 -13.20
CA ASP A 33 2.35 -2.57 -13.70
C ASP A 33 2.57 -3.67 -14.73
N ARG A 34 3.54 -3.52 -15.63
CA ARG A 34 3.93 -4.57 -16.57
C ARG A 34 4.28 -5.86 -15.82
N ASP A 35 5.12 -5.76 -14.80
CA ASP A 35 5.60 -6.89 -14.03
C ASP A 35 4.44 -7.55 -13.26
N ASN A 36 3.52 -6.76 -12.68
CA ASN A 36 2.34 -7.26 -11.97
C ASN A 36 1.25 -7.84 -12.89
N HIS A 37 1.11 -7.30 -14.11
CA HIS A 37 0.22 -7.85 -15.13
C HIS A 37 0.71 -9.23 -15.60
N TYR A 38 2.00 -9.34 -15.94
CA TYR A 38 2.58 -10.63 -16.33
C TYR A 38 2.51 -11.66 -15.19
N TRP A 39 2.74 -11.20 -13.96
CA TRP A 39 2.56 -12.04 -12.79
C TRP A 39 1.13 -12.59 -12.68
N ILE A 40 0.11 -11.72 -12.68
CA ILE A 40 -1.27 -12.18 -12.49
C ILE A 40 -1.77 -13.07 -13.64
N GLU A 41 -1.32 -12.81 -14.87
CA GLU A 41 -1.58 -13.63 -16.06
C GLU A 41 -1.09 -15.07 -15.88
N THR A 42 0.10 -15.25 -15.29
CA THR A 42 0.75 -16.56 -15.15
C THR A 42 0.58 -17.19 -13.77
N ALA A 43 -0.09 -16.50 -12.83
CA ALA A 43 -0.11 -16.89 -11.41
C ALA A 43 -0.85 -18.21 -11.14
N GLU A 44 -1.85 -18.58 -11.97
CA GLU A 44 -2.56 -19.85 -11.86
C GLU A 44 -1.69 -21.04 -12.30
N GLU A 45 -0.94 -20.88 -13.38
CA GLU A 45 -0.07 -21.91 -13.97
C GLU A 45 0.99 -22.41 -12.99
N ASN A 46 1.44 -21.52 -12.09
CA ASN A 46 2.44 -21.80 -11.07
C ASN A 46 1.91 -22.62 -9.87
N LYS A 47 0.59 -22.83 -9.75
CA LYS A 47 -0.04 -23.70 -8.71
C LYS A 47 0.40 -23.39 -7.27
N LEU A 48 0.49 -22.10 -6.93
CA LEU A 48 1.00 -21.63 -5.64
C LEU A 48 -0.04 -21.60 -4.51
N VAL A 49 -1.32 -21.89 -4.81
CA VAL A 49 -2.41 -21.81 -3.84
C VAL A 49 -2.34 -22.99 -2.86
N VAL A 50 -2.16 -22.69 -1.57
CA VAL A 50 -2.23 -23.66 -0.48
C VAL A 50 -3.29 -23.20 0.54
N GLY A 51 -4.27 -24.05 0.81
CA GLY A 51 -5.36 -23.75 1.75
C GLY A 51 -6.42 -22.83 1.14
N THR A 52 -6.53 -21.60 1.65
CA THR A 52 -7.55 -20.64 1.20
C THR A 52 -7.28 -20.13 -0.21
N LYS A 53 -8.34 -19.82 -0.97
CA LYS A 53 -8.24 -19.30 -2.34
C LYS A 53 -7.81 -17.84 -2.29
N ALA A 54 -6.52 -17.60 -2.47
CA ALA A 54 -5.90 -16.31 -2.25
C ALA A 54 -4.92 -15.97 -3.37
N ARG A 55 -4.74 -14.66 -3.60
CA ARG A 55 -3.77 -14.11 -4.54
C ARG A 55 -3.12 -12.88 -3.95
N ILE A 56 -1.94 -12.56 -4.45
CA ILE A 56 -1.18 -11.36 -4.12
C ILE A 56 -0.63 -10.75 -5.41
N LEU A 57 -0.48 -9.43 -5.44
CA LEU A 57 0.30 -8.67 -6.41
C LEU A 57 0.73 -7.34 -5.76
N TYR A 58 1.48 -6.51 -6.47
CA TYR A 58 1.79 -5.15 -6.06
C TYR A 58 0.94 -4.17 -6.87
N ALA A 59 0.43 -3.14 -6.18
CA ALA A 59 -0.34 -2.06 -6.78
C ALA A 59 -0.12 -0.79 -5.94
N ASP A 60 -0.16 0.36 -6.62
CA ASP A 60 -0.17 1.69 -6.03
C ASP A 60 -1.55 2.05 -5.45
N GLU A 61 -1.72 3.29 -4.97
CA GLU A 61 -2.98 3.78 -4.38
C GLU A 61 -4.17 3.54 -5.32
N GLU A 62 -4.11 4.10 -6.52
CA GLU A 62 -5.22 4.05 -7.48
C GLU A 62 -5.50 2.61 -7.93
N GLY A 63 -4.46 1.81 -8.18
CA GLY A 63 -4.59 0.40 -8.52
C GLY A 63 -5.31 -0.38 -7.43
N ARG A 64 -4.92 -0.22 -6.16
CA ARG A 64 -5.58 -0.87 -5.02
C ARG A 64 -7.04 -0.46 -4.90
N ILE A 65 -7.34 0.84 -4.99
CA ILE A 65 -8.72 1.35 -4.89
C ILE A 65 -9.59 0.80 -6.02
N ARG A 66 -9.13 0.86 -7.28
CA ARG A 66 -9.90 0.37 -8.44
C ARG A 66 -10.18 -1.12 -8.36
N ILE A 67 -9.17 -1.93 -8.01
CA ILE A 67 -9.35 -3.38 -7.87
C ILE A 67 -10.30 -3.70 -6.72
N ALA A 68 -10.13 -3.07 -5.56
CA ALA A 68 -10.99 -3.27 -4.40
C ALA A 68 -12.47 -2.91 -4.69
N LEU A 69 -12.72 -1.76 -5.34
CA LEU A 69 -14.06 -1.35 -5.74
C LEU A 69 -14.66 -2.32 -6.77
N LYS A 70 -13.87 -2.79 -7.74
CA LYS A 70 -14.35 -3.78 -8.71
C LYS A 70 -14.73 -5.09 -8.03
N PHE A 71 -13.92 -5.58 -7.09
CA PHE A 71 -14.27 -6.79 -6.34
C PHE A 71 -15.52 -6.58 -5.49
N ASN A 72 -15.66 -5.43 -4.82
CA ASN A 72 -16.86 -5.14 -4.03
C ASN A 72 -18.12 -5.09 -4.91
N ASP A 73 -18.02 -4.51 -6.11
CA ASP A 73 -19.10 -4.53 -7.11
C ASP A 73 -19.44 -5.95 -7.58
N MET A 74 -18.44 -6.80 -7.84
CA MET A 74 -18.66 -8.19 -8.19
C MET A 74 -19.36 -8.98 -7.07
N VAL A 75 -19.04 -8.70 -5.79
CA VAL A 75 -19.75 -9.28 -4.63
C VAL A 75 -21.20 -8.79 -4.62
N ARG A 76 -21.43 -7.49 -4.79
CA ARG A 76 -22.76 -6.86 -4.84
C ARG A 76 -23.65 -7.47 -5.92
N ASN A 77 -23.08 -7.79 -7.07
CA ASN A 77 -23.78 -8.36 -8.22
C ASN A 77 -23.87 -9.90 -8.17
N ASN A 78 -23.42 -10.53 -7.08
CA ASN A 78 -23.35 -12.00 -6.92
C ASN A 78 -22.52 -12.70 -8.00
N GLU A 79 -21.54 -12.00 -8.59
CA GLU A 79 -20.58 -12.59 -9.54
C GLU A 79 -19.56 -13.47 -8.81
N ILE A 80 -19.20 -13.11 -7.58
CA ILE A 80 -18.32 -13.84 -6.65
C ILE A 80 -18.88 -13.77 -5.22
N GLY A 81 -18.46 -14.66 -4.33
CA GLY A 81 -18.72 -14.53 -2.90
C GLY A 81 -17.84 -13.48 -2.20
N PRO A 82 -18.05 -13.20 -0.91
CA PRO A 82 -17.31 -12.19 -0.16
C PRO A 82 -15.79 -12.37 -0.24
N VAL A 83 -15.05 -11.26 -0.26
CA VAL A 83 -13.59 -11.24 -0.41
C VAL A 83 -12.97 -10.51 0.77
N MET A 84 -11.96 -11.09 1.42
CA MET A 84 -11.16 -10.39 2.42
C MET A 84 -9.91 -9.81 1.74
N LEU A 85 -9.83 -8.48 1.65
CA LEU A 85 -8.59 -7.79 1.28
C LEU A 85 -7.63 -7.77 2.46
N GLY A 86 -6.34 -7.65 2.16
CA GLY A 86 -5.32 -7.33 3.14
C GLY A 86 -3.98 -7.07 2.48
N ARG A 87 -2.92 -7.16 3.29
CA ARG A 87 -1.53 -7.03 2.82
C ARG A 87 -0.53 -7.66 3.77
N ASP A 88 0.70 -7.78 3.31
CA ASP A 88 1.83 -7.94 4.23
C ASP A 88 2.08 -6.64 4.97
N HIS A 89 2.86 -6.71 6.05
CA HIS A 89 3.35 -5.50 6.71
C HIS A 89 4.54 -4.90 5.94
N HIS A 90 5.19 -5.68 5.06
CA HIS A 90 6.22 -5.20 4.12
C HIS A 90 5.61 -4.31 3.02
N ASP A 91 5.20 -3.09 3.38
CA ASP A 91 4.50 -2.14 2.52
C ASP A 91 4.98 -0.71 2.75
N VAL A 92 4.53 0.22 1.90
CA VAL A 92 5.01 1.61 1.86
C VAL A 92 4.84 2.36 3.19
N SER A 93 3.72 2.17 3.90
CA SER A 93 3.37 2.89 5.13
C SER A 93 3.38 2.04 6.39
N GLY A 94 3.15 0.72 6.22
CA GLY A 94 2.81 -0.15 7.34
C GLY A 94 3.96 -0.42 8.29
N THR A 95 5.21 -0.19 7.91
CA THR A 95 6.36 -0.63 8.71
C THR A 95 7.47 0.41 8.79
N ASP A 96 7.86 0.72 10.02
CA ASP A 96 9.14 1.36 10.33
C ASP A 96 10.14 0.28 10.76
N SER A 97 11.25 0.19 10.03
CA SER A 97 12.26 -0.84 10.20
C SER A 97 13.59 -0.36 9.60
N PRO A 98 14.51 0.19 10.43
CA PRO A 98 15.75 0.80 9.94
C PRO A 98 16.67 -0.18 9.22
N PHE A 99 16.45 -1.48 9.39
CA PHE A 99 17.23 -2.55 8.76
C PHE A 99 16.60 -3.10 7.48
N ARG A 100 15.39 -2.65 7.12
CA ARG A 100 14.66 -3.17 5.96
C ARG A 100 13.75 -2.11 5.33
N GLU A 101 12.48 -2.00 5.73
CA GLU A 101 11.48 -1.16 5.05
C GLU A 101 11.81 0.35 5.02
N THR A 102 12.51 0.87 6.03
CA THR A 102 12.93 2.27 6.12
C THR A 102 14.45 2.42 6.06
N SER A 103 15.17 1.40 5.61
CA SER A 103 16.63 1.42 5.49
C SER A 103 17.16 2.43 4.46
N ASN A 104 16.32 2.85 3.51
CA ASN A 104 16.65 3.86 2.49
C ASN A 104 16.20 5.28 2.87
N ILE A 105 15.97 5.53 4.16
CA ILE A 105 15.59 6.84 4.71
C ILE A 105 16.82 7.44 5.40
N TYR A 106 17.29 8.60 4.91
CA TYR A 106 18.59 9.17 5.29
C TYR A 106 18.49 10.51 6.04
N ASP A 107 17.28 10.99 6.31
CA ASP A 107 17.07 12.20 7.13
C ASP A 107 17.20 11.95 8.65
N GLY A 108 17.60 10.74 9.04
CA GLY A 108 17.71 10.29 10.44
C GLY A 108 16.41 9.76 11.04
N SER A 109 15.27 9.91 10.35
CA SER A 109 13.98 9.42 10.85
C SER A 109 13.78 7.91 10.71
N ASN A 110 14.71 7.19 10.06
CA ASN A 110 14.61 5.75 9.79
C ASN A 110 14.44 4.88 11.05
N VAL A 111 14.88 5.37 12.21
CA VAL A 111 14.78 4.70 13.52
C VAL A 111 13.48 5.02 14.29
N MET A 112 12.64 5.90 13.76
CA MET A 112 11.35 6.28 14.38
C MET A 112 10.27 5.23 14.14
N ALA A 113 9.09 5.41 14.74
CA ALA A 113 7.94 4.50 14.60
C ALA A 113 6.61 5.22 14.31
N ASP A 114 6.66 6.52 14.00
CA ASP A 114 5.47 7.36 13.79
C ASP A 114 4.68 6.93 12.55
N MET A 115 5.36 6.55 11.46
CA MET A 115 4.69 6.19 10.20
C MET A 115 3.82 4.94 10.38
N ALA A 116 4.38 3.88 10.96
CA ALA A 116 3.64 2.64 11.23
C ALA A 116 2.50 2.86 12.24
N THR A 117 2.74 3.67 13.28
CA THR A 117 1.73 3.99 14.31
C THR A 117 0.58 4.82 13.74
N HIS A 118 0.88 5.85 12.93
CA HIS A 118 -0.13 6.65 12.24
C HIS A 118 -0.88 5.83 11.20
N CYS A 119 -0.20 4.98 10.43
CA CYS A 119 -0.84 4.06 9.49
C CYS A 119 -1.86 3.18 10.21
N PHE A 120 -1.48 2.55 11.33
CA PHE A 120 -2.39 1.79 12.19
C PHE A 120 -3.59 2.62 12.65
N ALA A 121 -3.36 3.76 13.31
CA ALA A 121 -4.44 4.56 13.88
C ALA A 121 -5.39 5.11 12.80
N GLY A 122 -4.87 5.56 11.67
CA GLY A 122 -5.68 6.09 10.59
C GLY A 122 -6.43 5.02 9.78
N ASN A 123 -5.91 3.79 9.71
CA ASN A 123 -6.65 2.64 9.18
C ASN A 123 -7.84 2.27 10.09
N VAL A 124 -7.64 2.32 11.42
CA VAL A 124 -8.74 2.12 12.40
C VAL A 124 -9.81 3.19 12.22
N ALA A 125 -9.40 4.47 12.18
CA ALA A 125 -10.32 5.60 12.07
C ALA A 125 -11.14 5.60 10.77
N ARG A 126 -10.67 4.91 9.72
CA ARG A 126 -11.32 4.83 8.41
C ARG A 126 -12.18 3.58 8.21
N GLY A 127 -12.37 2.78 9.26
CA GLY A 127 -13.36 1.69 9.25
C GLY A 127 -12.88 0.40 8.58
N MET A 128 -11.57 0.17 8.48
CA MET A 128 -11.06 -1.13 8.04
C MET A 128 -11.49 -2.23 9.01
N THR A 129 -11.91 -3.38 8.48
CA THR A 129 -12.47 -4.49 9.27
C THR A 129 -11.52 -5.03 10.33
N MET A 130 -10.23 -5.08 10.02
CA MET A 130 -9.18 -5.52 10.93
C MET A 130 -7.95 -4.64 10.78
N VAL A 131 -7.35 -4.24 11.89
CA VAL A 131 -6.09 -3.48 11.89
C VAL A 131 -5.19 -4.02 13.00
N VAL A 132 -3.92 -4.23 12.70
CA VAL A 132 -2.95 -4.85 13.60
C VAL A 132 -1.70 -3.97 13.67
N LEU A 133 -1.15 -3.81 14.86
CA LEU A 133 0.19 -3.26 15.09
C LEU A 133 1.03 -4.31 15.82
N SER A 134 2.24 -4.56 15.33
CA SER A 134 3.14 -5.59 15.84
C SER A 134 4.53 -5.03 16.13
N ASN A 135 5.27 -5.77 16.95
CA ASN A 135 6.65 -5.47 17.31
C ASN A 135 7.59 -6.55 16.74
N GLY A 136 8.48 -6.14 15.84
CA GLY A 136 9.60 -6.95 15.39
C GLY A 136 9.35 -7.84 14.18
N GLY A 137 8.29 -7.59 13.41
CA GLY A 137 8.05 -8.32 12.17
C GLY A 137 9.22 -8.20 11.21
N GLY A 138 9.65 -9.35 10.70
CA GLY A 138 10.73 -9.46 9.73
C GLY A 138 12.14 -9.41 10.28
N VAL A 139 12.46 -8.42 11.10
CA VAL A 139 13.83 -8.16 11.59
C VAL A 139 14.07 -8.54 13.06
N GLY A 140 13.04 -8.98 13.77
CA GLY A 140 13.11 -9.47 15.14
C GLY A 140 12.60 -8.46 16.18
N ILE A 141 12.27 -8.96 17.37
CA ILE A 141 11.66 -8.21 18.47
C ILE A 141 12.48 -6.94 18.79
N GLY A 142 11.80 -5.80 18.89
CA GLY A 142 12.38 -4.50 19.23
C GLY A 142 13.12 -3.82 18.07
N ARG A 143 13.13 -4.40 16.87
CA ARG A 143 13.88 -3.87 15.72
C ARG A 143 12.99 -3.28 14.61
N SER A 144 11.67 -3.45 14.71
CA SER A 144 10.71 -2.83 13.82
C SER A 144 9.36 -2.64 14.52
N ILE A 145 8.60 -1.67 14.06
CA ILE A 145 7.17 -1.53 14.36
C ILE A 145 6.43 -1.68 13.04
N ASN A 146 5.58 -2.69 12.95
CA ASN A 146 5.01 -3.13 11.68
C ASN A 146 3.52 -3.43 11.83
N GLY A 147 2.71 -2.81 11.00
CA GLY A 147 1.25 -2.89 11.00
C GLY A 147 0.67 -3.43 9.70
N GLY A 148 -0.49 -4.03 9.83
CA GLY A 148 -1.26 -4.62 8.74
C GLY A 148 -2.75 -4.31 8.89
N ASN A 149 -3.50 -4.64 7.87
CA ASN A 149 -4.94 -4.41 7.83
C ASN A 149 -5.66 -5.50 7.04
N GLY A 150 -6.99 -5.45 7.10
CA GLY A 150 -7.84 -6.11 6.13
C GLY A 150 -9.25 -5.51 6.09
N ILE A 151 -9.89 -5.70 4.94
CA ILE A 151 -11.22 -5.15 4.61
C ILE A 151 -12.06 -6.29 4.04
N VAL A 152 -13.17 -6.62 4.69
CA VAL A 152 -14.14 -7.60 4.16
C VAL A 152 -15.03 -6.90 3.16
N LEU A 153 -14.94 -7.29 1.90
CA LEU A 153 -15.80 -6.89 0.79
C LEU A 153 -17.11 -7.66 0.86
N ASP A 154 -18.17 -6.98 1.29
CA ASP A 154 -19.51 -7.51 1.49
C ASP A 154 -20.53 -7.05 0.43
N GLY A 155 -20.09 -6.25 -0.54
CA GLY A 155 -20.91 -5.71 -1.62
C GLY A 155 -21.69 -4.45 -1.25
N THR A 156 -21.61 -3.96 -0.01
CA THR A 156 -22.35 -2.76 0.39
C THR A 156 -21.74 -1.50 -0.22
N ALA A 157 -22.59 -0.49 -0.50
CA ALA A 157 -22.14 0.82 -0.99
C ALA A 157 -21.38 1.60 0.09
N MET A 158 -21.70 1.39 1.37
CA MET A 158 -20.96 1.97 2.50
C MET A 158 -19.48 1.62 2.44
N LEU A 159 -19.16 0.38 2.06
CA LEU A 159 -17.78 -0.08 2.01
C LEU A 159 -16.97 0.59 0.89
N ASP A 160 -17.60 1.11 -0.16
CA ASP A 160 -16.90 1.85 -1.21
C ASP A 160 -16.20 3.10 -0.64
N GLU A 161 -16.79 3.76 0.37
CA GLU A 161 -16.18 4.90 1.06
C GLU A 161 -15.01 4.49 1.96
N VAL A 162 -15.12 3.34 2.64
CA VAL A 162 -14.02 2.75 3.42
C VAL A 162 -12.86 2.37 2.51
N ILE A 163 -13.14 1.81 1.33
CA ILE A 163 -12.14 1.45 0.34
C ILE A 163 -11.39 2.71 -0.15
N ARG A 164 -12.12 3.75 -0.59
CA ARG A 164 -11.52 4.98 -1.10
C ARG A 164 -10.67 5.68 -0.05
N SER A 165 -11.27 5.99 1.10
CA SER A 165 -10.58 6.74 2.16
C SER A 165 -9.48 5.92 2.83
N GLY A 166 -9.76 4.64 3.12
CA GLY A 166 -8.87 3.73 3.83
C GLY A 166 -7.63 3.36 3.04
N LEU A 167 -7.79 2.89 1.80
CA LEU A 167 -6.64 2.49 0.97
C LEU A 167 -5.81 3.69 0.53
N SER A 168 -6.43 4.85 0.30
CA SER A 168 -5.70 6.10 0.07
C SER A 168 -4.77 6.42 1.24
N TRP A 169 -5.29 6.41 2.48
CA TRP A 169 -4.47 6.63 3.67
C TRP A 169 -3.37 5.58 3.86
N ASP A 170 -3.72 4.30 3.69
CA ASP A 170 -2.79 3.17 3.88
C ASP A 170 -1.60 3.22 2.92
N VAL A 171 -1.75 3.82 1.74
CA VAL A 171 -0.66 4.01 0.78
C VAL A 171 0.00 5.38 0.93
N MET A 172 -0.80 6.45 0.87
CA MET A 172 -0.27 7.82 0.79
C MET A 172 0.31 8.33 2.10
N GLY A 173 -0.04 7.76 3.25
CA GLY A 173 0.62 8.10 4.53
C GLY A 173 2.13 7.79 4.49
N GLY A 174 2.51 6.65 3.95
CA GLY A 174 3.90 6.24 3.77
C GLY A 174 4.58 6.97 2.62
N VAL A 175 3.87 7.21 1.51
CA VAL A 175 4.40 8.04 0.41
C VAL A 175 4.71 9.45 0.93
N ALA A 176 3.79 10.09 1.66
CA ALA A 176 3.99 11.41 2.24
C ALA A 176 5.19 11.47 3.18
N ARG A 177 5.37 10.46 4.04
CA ARG A 177 6.55 10.36 4.92
C ARG A 177 7.84 10.18 4.12
N ARG A 178 7.85 9.27 3.14
CA ARG A 178 9.04 9.01 2.30
C ARG A 178 9.41 10.22 1.44
N ASN A 179 8.40 10.95 0.98
CA ASN A 179 8.55 12.26 0.34
C ASN A 179 9.23 13.23 1.30
N TRP A 180 8.77 13.35 2.55
CA TRP A 180 9.37 14.26 3.53
C TRP A 180 10.84 13.92 3.81
N ALA A 181 11.17 12.63 3.81
CA ALA A 181 12.54 12.12 3.87
C ALA A 181 13.34 12.29 2.56
N ARG A 182 12.80 13.02 1.57
CA ARG A 182 13.42 13.37 0.27
C ARG A 182 13.67 12.19 -0.66
N ASN A 183 12.85 11.14 -0.59
CA ASN A 183 12.86 10.12 -1.64
C ASN A 183 12.29 10.69 -2.96
N GLU A 184 13.10 10.73 -4.01
CA GLU A 184 12.76 11.39 -5.29
C GLU A 184 11.43 10.92 -5.89
N HIS A 185 11.21 9.60 -5.96
CA HIS A 185 9.97 9.05 -6.49
C HIS A 185 8.76 9.38 -5.61
N ALA A 186 8.92 9.33 -4.28
CA ALA A 186 7.84 9.72 -3.37
C ALA A 186 7.50 11.21 -3.48
N VAL A 187 8.50 12.08 -3.69
CA VAL A 187 8.29 13.51 -3.95
C VAL A 187 7.47 13.72 -5.22
N GLN A 188 7.85 13.04 -6.32
CA GLN A 188 7.09 13.10 -7.57
C GLN A 188 5.64 12.65 -7.38
N THR A 189 5.43 11.47 -6.76
CA THR A 189 4.09 10.95 -6.47
C THR A 189 3.28 11.91 -5.58
N SER A 190 3.91 12.55 -4.58
CA SER A 190 3.22 13.50 -3.69
C SER A 190 2.83 14.79 -4.41
N ILE A 191 3.65 15.29 -5.35
CA ILE A 191 3.32 16.45 -6.18
C ILE A 191 2.13 16.12 -7.09
N GLU A 192 2.18 14.97 -7.78
CA GLU A 192 1.10 14.50 -8.65
C GLU A 192 -0.20 14.32 -7.85
N TRP A 193 -0.13 13.70 -6.66
CA TRP A 193 -1.26 13.51 -5.77
C TRP A 193 -1.88 14.85 -5.33
N ASN A 194 -1.05 15.81 -4.92
CA ASN A 194 -1.52 17.16 -4.57
C ASN A 194 -2.20 17.87 -5.76
N HIS A 195 -1.77 17.58 -6.99
CA HIS A 195 -2.39 18.16 -8.18
C HIS A 195 -3.74 17.53 -8.54
N THR A 196 -3.91 16.22 -8.34
CA THR A 196 -5.14 15.48 -8.66
C THR A 196 -6.17 15.55 -7.53
N HIS A 197 -5.74 15.70 -6.27
CA HIS A 197 -6.60 15.68 -5.07
C HIS A 197 -6.67 17.05 -4.36
N ARG A 198 -6.56 18.17 -5.10
CA ARG A 198 -6.49 19.55 -4.56
C ARG A 198 -7.57 19.94 -3.56
N ASN A 199 -8.74 19.29 -3.62
CA ASN A 199 -9.89 19.59 -2.75
C ASN A 199 -10.04 18.59 -1.59
N GLU A 200 -9.17 17.58 -1.50
CA GLU A 200 -9.28 16.48 -0.53
C GLU A 200 -8.20 16.57 0.54
N GLY A 201 -7.01 17.09 0.20
CA GLY A 201 -5.92 17.25 1.15
C GLY A 201 -4.68 17.88 0.53
N GLN A 202 -3.63 17.99 1.35
CA GLN A 202 -2.33 18.53 0.94
C GLN A 202 -1.21 17.78 1.66
N ILE A 203 -0.30 17.22 0.88
CA ILE A 203 0.98 16.67 1.35
C ILE A 203 2.03 17.78 1.32
N THR A 204 2.75 17.97 2.41
CA THR A 204 3.87 18.92 2.49
C THR A 204 5.04 18.41 1.65
N ILE A 205 5.50 19.22 0.69
CA ILE A 205 6.67 18.90 -0.15
C ILE A 205 7.92 19.49 0.53
N PRO A 206 9.02 18.71 0.71
CA PRO A 206 10.24 19.23 1.30
C PRO A 206 10.95 20.20 0.35
N TYR A 207 11.61 21.21 0.92
CA TYR A 207 12.51 22.08 0.18
C TYR A 207 13.95 21.59 0.39
N PRO A 208 14.65 21.12 -0.65
CA PRO A 208 16.03 20.69 -0.51
C PRO A 208 16.93 21.90 -0.20
N THR A 209 17.90 21.69 0.69
CA THR A 209 18.97 22.66 0.95
C THR A 209 20.10 22.48 -0.06
N ASP A 210 20.85 23.54 -0.35
CA ASP A 210 22.06 23.47 -1.18
C ASP A 210 23.19 22.77 -0.40
N ASP A 211 23.58 21.58 -0.88
CA ASP A 211 24.66 20.80 -0.26
C ASP A 211 26.01 21.55 -0.32
N THR A 212 26.24 22.37 -1.35
CA THR A 212 27.46 23.19 -1.47
C THR A 212 27.54 24.20 -0.33
N PHE A 213 26.40 24.82 -0.01
CA PHE A 213 26.29 25.76 1.10
C PHE A 213 26.56 25.06 2.44
N ILE A 214 26.00 23.87 2.65
CA ILE A 214 26.25 23.08 3.87
C ILE A 214 27.73 22.70 3.97
N THR A 215 28.32 22.15 2.91
CA THR A 215 29.73 21.76 2.89
C THR A 215 30.64 22.95 3.19
N GLY A 216 30.37 24.12 2.58
CA GLY A 216 31.13 25.34 2.83
C GLY A 216 31.04 25.80 4.29
N LEU A 217 29.88 25.68 4.94
CA LEU A 217 29.73 26.00 6.36
C LEU A 217 30.52 25.05 7.26
N VAL A 218 30.53 23.75 6.94
CA VAL A 218 31.28 22.75 7.72
C VAL A 218 32.78 22.98 7.60
N GLU A 219 33.29 23.22 6.38
CA GLU A 219 34.71 23.52 6.12
C GLU A 219 35.17 24.84 6.76
N GLN A 220 34.26 25.79 6.98
CA GLN A 220 34.57 27.04 7.66
C GLN A 220 34.78 26.85 9.18
N GLU A 221 34.07 25.92 9.79
CA GLU A 221 34.04 25.72 11.25
C GLU A 221 35.00 24.62 11.76
N PHE A 222 35.34 23.64 10.92
CA PHE A 222 36.16 22.46 11.28
C PHE A 222 37.36 22.29 10.35
#